data_AF-A0A9P8BZK5-F1
#
_entry.id   AF-A0A9P8BZK5-F1
#
_cell.length_a   1.000
_cell.length_b   1.000
_cell.length_c   1.000
_cell.angle_alpha   90.00
_cell.angle_beta   90.00
_cell.angle_gamma   90.00
#
_symmetry.space_group_name_H-M   'P 1'
#
loop_
_entity.id
_entity.type
_entity.pdbx_description
1 polymer ?
#
loop_
_entity_poly.entity_id
_entity_poly.type
_entity_poly.pdbx_seq_one_letter_code
_entity_poly.pdbx_strand_id
1 'polypeptide(L)'
;MPPDSLTVSIDGSCGQTTTCLGSTFGTCCSQRGYCGSTPDYCAITNNCQASFGLCGENPQVVSTTSSQTATPTPSSLNSVFGNCCSNWGWCGTSEEHCSVNNGCQNGFGVCGTNSPPPPPHSTSSPSPVPTLKVSVDGSCGKGVTCLGSRLGECCSQSSFCGSSSDYCGIGCQNAFGRCDKTAINPGTNLPPAGPKVSVDGSCGNGVSCSGSTFGDCCSRNNFCGSSPAYCSVDQGCQGQFGTCAKSQKVSTDGICGPDVTCQGSIYGNCCSGHNFCGTSDEYCKPANGCQLASGICH
;
A
#
# COMPACT_ATOMS: atom_id res chain seq x y z
N MET A 1 0.80 33.59 -12.74
CA MET A 1 0.04 32.34 -12.97
C MET A 1 0.95 31.19 -12.57
N PRO A 2 0.72 30.53 -11.43
CA PRO A 2 1.48 29.34 -11.04
C PRO A 2 0.98 28.11 -11.84
N PRO A 3 1.84 27.13 -12.15
CA PRO A 3 1.52 26.04 -13.08
C PRO A 3 0.54 25.04 -12.45
N ASP A 4 -0.39 24.58 -13.28
CA ASP A 4 -1.58 23.84 -12.94
C ASP A 4 -1.31 22.48 -12.28
N SER A 5 -1.96 22.26 -11.13
CA SER A 5 -2.13 20.93 -10.55
C SER A 5 -2.98 20.10 -11.52
N LEU A 6 -2.37 19.14 -12.22
CA LEU A 6 -3.09 18.23 -13.11
C LEU A 6 -4.08 17.37 -12.31
N THR A 7 -5.30 17.21 -12.82
CA THR A 7 -6.37 16.39 -12.24
C THR A 7 -6.24 14.95 -12.74
N VAL A 8 -6.39 13.95 -11.85
CA VAL A 8 -6.33 12.54 -12.24
C VAL A 8 -7.56 12.17 -13.09
N SER A 9 -7.33 11.47 -14.20
CA SER A 9 -8.38 11.03 -15.12
C SER A 9 -9.37 10.09 -14.46
N ILE A 10 -10.66 10.46 -14.49
CA ILE A 10 -11.78 9.69 -13.94
C ILE A 10 -12.63 8.99 -15.02
N ASP A 11 -12.42 9.34 -16.28
CA ASP A 11 -13.18 8.84 -17.43
C ASP A 11 -12.30 8.23 -18.53
N GLY A 12 -10.99 8.12 -18.28
CA GLY A 12 -10.01 7.58 -19.22
C GLY A 12 -9.52 8.60 -20.25
N SER A 13 -9.91 9.87 -20.17
CA SER A 13 -9.37 10.95 -20.99
C SER A 13 -8.15 11.63 -20.35
N CYS A 14 -7.23 12.16 -21.17
CA CYS A 14 -6.04 12.87 -20.70
C CYS A 14 -5.63 13.99 -21.66
N GLY A 15 -4.80 14.91 -21.18
CA GLY A 15 -4.44 16.14 -21.88
C GLY A 15 -4.93 17.39 -21.14
N GLN A 16 -4.46 18.56 -21.58
CA GLN A 16 -4.81 19.87 -21.02
C GLN A 16 -4.45 20.02 -19.54
N THR A 17 -5.39 19.74 -18.65
CA THR A 17 -5.21 19.79 -17.20
C THR A 17 -5.44 18.42 -16.55
N THR A 18 -5.47 17.35 -17.34
CA THR A 18 -5.85 16.00 -16.91
C THR A 18 -4.73 14.99 -17.14
N THR A 19 -4.37 14.22 -16.12
CA THR A 19 -3.28 13.22 -16.13
C THR A 19 -3.78 11.79 -15.94
N CYS A 20 -3.11 10.83 -16.57
CA CYS A 20 -3.33 9.39 -16.38
C CYS A 20 -2.63 8.83 -15.13
N LEU A 21 -1.75 9.62 -14.50
CA LEU A 21 -0.99 9.18 -13.34
C LEU A 21 -1.92 8.95 -12.13
N GLY A 22 -2.01 7.70 -11.67
CA GLY A 22 -2.92 7.29 -10.59
C GLY A 22 -4.34 6.91 -11.04
N SER A 23 -4.60 6.90 -12.36
CA SER A 23 -5.88 6.47 -12.92
C SER A 23 -5.96 4.94 -13.08
N THR A 24 -7.18 4.38 -12.96
CA THR A 24 -7.43 2.94 -13.19
C THR A 24 -7.40 2.55 -14.68
N PHE A 25 -7.46 3.54 -15.59
CA PHE A 25 -7.41 3.31 -17.04
C PHE A 25 -5.99 3.11 -17.57
N GLY A 26 -4.98 3.26 -16.73
CA GLY A 26 -3.57 3.12 -17.07
C GLY A 26 -2.80 4.43 -16.93
N THR A 27 -1.47 4.34 -16.94
CA THR A 27 -0.58 5.46 -16.57
C THR A 27 -0.09 6.29 -17.76
N CYS A 28 -0.28 5.81 -18.99
CA CYS A 28 0.22 6.44 -20.21
C CYS A 28 -0.89 7.25 -20.88
N CYS A 29 -0.59 8.48 -21.29
CA CYS A 29 -1.50 9.30 -22.09
C CYS A 29 -1.16 9.18 -23.57
N SER A 30 -2.02 8.53 -24.36
CA SER A 30 -1.80 8.37 -25.80
C SER A 30 -1.84 9.72 -26.54
N GLN A 31 -1.33 9.76 -27.78
CA GLN A 31 -1.47 10.93 -28.66
C GLN A 31 -2.94 11.36 -28.85
N ARG A 32 -3.88 10.42 -28.70
CA ARG A 32 -5.32 10.66 -28.89
C ARG A 32 -6.03 11.18 -27.64
N GLY A 33 -5.30 11.43 -26.55
CA GLY A 33 -5.88 11.96 -25.31
C GLY A 33 -6.64 10.92 -24.50
N TYR A 34 -6.21 9.66 -24.55
CA TYR A 34 -6.76 8.57 -23.74
C TYR A 34 -5.69 7.90 -22.89
N CYS A 35 -6.08 7.52 -21.68
CA CYS A 35 -5.27 6.74 -20.76
C CYS A 35 -5.23 5.26 -21.14
N GLY A 36 -4.06 4.65 -20.96
CA GLY A 36 -3.85 3.24 -21.21
C GLY A 36 -2.54 2.73 -20.64
N SER A 37 -2.37 1.42 -20.70
CA SER A 37 -1.17 0.71 -20.26
C SER A 37 -0.71 -0.29 -21.32
N THR A 38 -0.93 -0.04 -22.61
CA THR A 38 -0.40 -0.89 -23.70
C THR A 38 0.65 -0.11 -24.50
N PRO A 39 1.51 -0.77 -25.29
CA PRO A 39 2.50 -0.07 -26.12
C PRO A 39 1.89 0.98 -27.05
N ASP A 40 0.64 0.78 -27.49
CA ASP A 40 -0.09 1.76 -28.32
C ASP A 40 -0.32 3.09 -27.60
N TYR A 41 -0.41 3.06 -26.26
CA TYR A 41 -0.59 4.25 -25.42
C TYR A 41 0.73 4.78 -24.88
N CYS A 42 1.66 3.89 -24.55
CA CYS A 42 2.89 4.22 -23.83
C CYS A 42 4.08 4.51 -24.74
N ALA A 43 4.12 3.99 -25.96
CA ALA A 43 5.29 4.13 -26.81
C ALA A 43 5.52 5.59 -27.23
N ILE A 44 6.75 6.07 -27.06
CA ILE A 44 7.17 7.40 -27.54
C ILE A 44 7.02 7.49 -29.06
N THR A 45 7.21 6.36 -29.77
CA THR A 45 7.00 6.26 -31.23
C THR A 45 5.54 6.45 -31.64
N ASN A 46 4.59 6.25 -30.73
CA ASN A 46 3.16 6.50 -30.91
C ASN A 46 2.72 7.84 -30.29
N ASN A 47 3.67 8.76 -30.08
CA ASN A 47 3.44 10.11 -29.58
C ASN A 47 2.69 10.17 -28.24
N CYS A 48 3.03 9.27 -27.32
CA CYS A 48 2.59 9.37 -25.93
C CYS A 48 2.90 10.76 -25.33
N GLN A 49 1.92 11.37 -24.68
CA GLN A 49 1.99 12.71 -24.12
C GLN A 49 2.59 12.70 -22.71
N ALA A 50 3.91 12.88 -22.62
CA ALA A 50 4.66 12.82 -21.36
C ALA A 50 4.26 13.90 -20.33
N SER A 51 3.60 14.97 -20.77
CA SER A 51 3.03 15.99 -19.88
C SER A 51 1.81 15.50 -19.09
N PHE A 52 1.20 14.38 -19.51
CA PHE A 52 -0.08 13.88 -18.98
C PHE A 52 -0.05 12.38 -18.64
N GLY A 53 1.11 11.72 -18.71
CA GLY A 53 1.29 10.31 -18.38
C GLY A 53 2.74 9.84 -18.51
N LEU A 54 3.01 8.58 -18.15
CA LEU A 54 4.34 7.96 -18.29
C LEU A 54 4.51 7.38 -19.70
N CYS A 55 5.53 7.83 -20.42
CA CYS A 55 5.79 7.42 -21.79
C CYS A 55 7.13 6.70 -21.89
N GLY A 56 7.21 5.66 -22.72
CA GLY A 56 8.41 4.88 -23.00
C GLY A 56 8.57 3.60 -22.17
N GLU A 57 7.71 3.36 -21.18
CA GLU A 57 7.66 2.08 -20.47
C GLU A 57 6.84 1.07 -21.27
N ASN A 58 7.48 -0.01 -21.73
CA ASN A 58 6.78 -1.11 -22.40
C ASN A 58 6.04 -1.95 -21.34
N PRO A 59 4.72 -2.12 -21.43
CA PRO A 59 3.95 -2.93 -20.50
C PRO A 59 3.94 -4.38 -20.98
N GLN A 60 5.04 -5.09 -20.72
CA GLN A 60 5.02 -6.54 -20.55
C GLN A 60 5.96 -6.92 -19.41
N VAL A 61 5.37 -7.62 -18.44
CA VAL A 61 5.94 -8.40 -17.34
C VAL A 61 6.71 -7.64 -16.25
N VAL A 62 5.97 -7.33 -15.19
CA VAL A 62 6.45 -7.60 -13.83
C VAL A 62 6.85 -9.08 -13.78
N SER A 63 8.12 -9.37 -14.02
CA SER A 63 8.75 -10.64 -13.69
C SER A 63 9.73 -10.42 -12.56
N THR A 64 9.27 -10.85 -11.39
CA THR A 64 10.06 -11.06 -10.19
C THR A 64 11.09 -12.17 -10.44
N THR A 65 12.25 -11.87 -11.00
CA THR A 65 13.50 -12.61 -10.73
C THR A 65 14.73 -11.84 -11.21
N SER A 66 15.65 -11.62 -10.28
CA SER A 66 16.88 -10.85 -10.41
C SER A 66 17.77 -11.29 -11.58
N SER A 67 18.40 -10.31 -12.24
CA SER A 67 19.85 -10.06 -12.19
C SER A 67 20.34 -9.35 -13.45
N GLN A 68 21.06 -8.25 -13.20
CA GLN A 68 22.10 -7.61 -14.02
C GLN A 68 21.75 -6.35 -14.84
N THR A 69 22.67 -5.39 -14.65
CA THR A 69 22.94 -4.15 -15.38
C THR A 69 21.91 -3.04 -15.25
N ALA A 70 22.07 -2.26 -14.18
CA ALA A 70 21.43 -0.97 -13.98
C ALA A 70 21.87 0.04 -15.04
N THR A 71 20.95 0.41 -15.92
CA THR A 71 20.43 1.78 -16.10
C THR A 71 19.03 1.60 -16.70
N PRO A 72 17.94 2.28 -16.25
CA PRO A 72 17.86 3.66 -15.77
C PRO A 72 17.14 3.84 -14.41
N THR A 73 17.14 5.09 -13.94
CA THR A 73 16.56 5.68 -12.71
C THR A 73 15.37 4.99 -12.00
N PRO A 74 15.60 4.49 -10.77
CA PRO A 74 14.61 4.47 -9.70
C PRO A 74 15.02 5.45 -8.58
N SER A 75 14.19 6.46 -8.33
CA SER A 75 14.26 7.28 -7.12
C SER A 75 13.72 6.48 -5.93
N SER A 76 14.56 6.21 -4.93
CA SER A 76 14.27 5.32 -3.80
C SER A 76 13.48 5.96 -2.65
N LEU A 77 12.76 7.06 -2.90
CA LEU A 77 11.99 7.71 -1.86
C LEU A 77 10.85 6.77 -1.42
N ASN A 78 10.94 6.23 -0.20
CA ASN A 78 10.04 5.25 0.41
C ASN A 78 10.24 3.78 0.00
N SER A 79 11.49 3.39 -0.30
CA SER A 79 11.82 1.96 -0.50
C SER A 79 11.84 1.18 0.82
N VAL A 80 11.29 -0.03 0.82
CA VAL A 80 11.36 -0.98 1.95
C VAL A 80 12.80 -1.41 2.29
N PHE A 81 13.75 -1.20 1.37
CA PHE A 81 15.17 -1.47 1.58
C PHE A 81 15.94 -0.29 2.19
N GLY A 82 15.41 0.93 2.06
CA GLY A 82 16.03 2.15 2.57
C GLY A 82 16.07 3.28 1.54
N ASN A 83 16.17 4.51 2.05
CA ASN A 83 16.03 5.72 1.24
C ASN A 83 17.36 6.24 0.66
N CYS A 84 18.49 5.59 0.92
CA CYS A 84 19.79 5.98 0.38
C CYS A 84 20.22 5.01 -0.71
N CYS A 85 20.95 5.46 -1.73
CA CYS A 85 21.48 4.58 -2.78
C CYS A 85 22.98 4.78 -2.96
N SER A 86 23.75 3.72 -2.77
CA SER A 86 25.21 3.70 -2.94
C SER A 86 25.63 3.96 -4.39
N ASN A 87 26.91 4.26 -4.62
CA ASN A 87 27.48 4.45 -5.96
C ASN A 87 27.35 3.21 -6.87
N TRP A 88 27.10 2.05 -6.27
CA TRP A 88 26.97 0.76 -6.95
C TRP A 88 25.52 0.45 -7.36
N GLY A 89 24.60 1.39 -7.17
CA GLY A 89 23.19 1.25 -7.56
C GLY A 89 22.35 0.41 -6.60
N TRP A 90 22.85 0.15 -5.39
CA TRP A 90 22.12 -0.55 -4.33
C TRP A 90 21.54 0.45 -3.35
N CYS A 91 20.28 0.26 -2.97
CA CYS A 91 19.60 1.14 -2.02
C CYS A 91 19.40 0.46 -0.66
N GLY A 92 19.61 1.23 0.41
CA GLY A 92 19.79 0.76 1.77
C GLY A 92 19.67 1.87 2.80
N THR A 93 19.86 1.53 4.07
CA THR A 93 19.87 2.48 5.20
C THR A 93 21.23 2.56 5.91
N SER A 94 22.23 1.77 5.50
CA SER A 94 23.54 1.74 6.16
C SER A 94 24.44 2.92 5.76
N GLU A 95 25.48 3.17 6.56
CA GLU A 95 26.54 4.16 6.30
C GLU A 95 27.12 4.02 4.87
N GLU A 96 27.30 2.80 4.39
CA GLU A 96 27.81 2.50 3.04
C GLU A 96 26.86 2.95 1.93
N HIS A 97 25.55 3.02 2.22
CA HIS A 97 24.52 3.45 1.28
C HIS A 97 24.22 4.94 1.38
N CYS A 98 24.30 5.51 2.59
CA CYS A 98 23.91 6.89 2.88
C CYS A 98 25.08 7.89 2.89
N SER A 99 26.32 7.42 3.05
CA SER A 99 27.48 8.31 3.14
C SER A 99 27.82 8.89 1.76
N VAL A 100 27.87 10.21 1.69
CA VAL A 100 28.38 10.95 0.53
C VAL A 100 29.82 10.58 0.21
N ASN A 101 30.63 10.22 1.21
CA ASN A 101 32.03 9.80 1.02
C ASN A 101 32.15 8.42 0.34
N ASN A 102 31.13 7.56 0.46
CA ASN A 102 31.04 6.27 -0.21
C ASN A 102 30.28 6.35 -1.55
N GLY A 103 30.03 7.56 -2.03
CA GLY A 103 29.41 7.83 -3.32
C GLY A 103 27.90 7.60 -3.35
N CYS A 104 27.21 7.85 -2.24
CA CYS A 104 25.75 7.91 -2.24
C CYS A 104 25.23 8.86 -3.33
N GLN A 105 24.27 8.41 -4.12
CA GLN A 105 23.79 9.11 -5.30
C GLN A 105 22.54 9.95 -4.97
N ASN A 106 22.73 11.25 -4.76
CA ASN A 106 21.65 12.21 -4.41
C ASN A 106 20.48 12.25 -5.42
N GLY A 107 20.70 11.84 -6.68
CA GLY A 107 19.63 11.73 -7.69
C GLY A 107 18.75 10.48 -7.56
N PHE A 108 19.17 9.52 -6.73
CA PHE A 108 18.53 8.20 -6.60
C PHE A 108 18.14 7.87 -5.16
N GLY A 109 18.67 8.58 -4.16
CA GLY A 109 18.30 8.47 -2.75
C GLY A 109 18.73 9.69 -1.92
N VAL A 110 18.36 9.72 -0.64
CA VAL A 110 18.70 10.80 0.31
C VAL A 110 20.08 10.53 0.91
N CYS A 111 21.08 11.37 0.61
CA CYS A 111 22.45 11.20 1.07
C CYS A 111 22.84 12.20 2.16
N GLY A 112 23.71 11.79 3.08
CA GLY A 112 24.33 12.69 4.06
C GLY A 112 23.42 13.22 5.18
N THR A 113 22.17 12.76 5.28
CA THR A 113 21.35 13.04 6.48
C THR A 113 21.90 12.20 7.63
N ASN A 114 22.55 12.86 8.58
CA ASN A 114 22.86 12.31 9.91
C ASN A 114 21.55 12.12 10.70
N SER A 115 20.60 11.33 10.19
CA SER A 115 19.50 10.82 11.02
C SER A 115 20.12 9.76 11.93
N PRO A 116 19.91 9.85 13.25
CA PRO A 116 20.36 8.80 14.15
C PRO A 116 19.77 7.47 13.66
N PRO A 117 20.57 6.38 13.66
CA PRO A 117 20.06 5.07 13.28
C PRO A 117 18.79 4.79 14.09
N PRO A 118 17.75 4.15 13.49
CA PRO A 118 16.63 3.68 14.28
C PRO A 118 17.18 2.89 15.48
N PRO A 119 16.56 3.00 16.68
CA PRO A 119 17.08 2.36 17.87
C PRO A 119 17.40 0.90 17.57
N PRO A 120 18.55 0.37 18.03
CA PRO A 120 18.94 -0.99 17.73
C PRO A 120 17.80 -1.90 18.18
N HIS A 121 17.09 -2.49 17.22
CA HIS A 121 16.30 -3.66 17.53
C HIS A 121 17.30 -4.68 18.03
N SER A 122 17.13 -5.10 19.27
CA SER A 122 17.91 -6.13 19.93
C SER A 122 17.93 -7.39 19.08
N THR A 123 18.90 -7.50 18.18
CA THR A 123 19.28 -8.77 17.59
C THR A 123 20.06 -9.48 18.67
N SER A 124 19.38 -10.40 19.36
CA SER A 124 20.08 -11.50 20.01
C SER A 124 21.09 -12.07 19.02
N SER A 125 22.36 -12.05 19.43
CA SER A 125 23.47 -12.68 18.72
C SER A 125 23.03 -14.02 18.11
N PRO A 126 23.26 -14.29 16.81
CA PRO A 126 22.93 -15.58 16.25
C PRO A 126 23.80 -16.63 16.94
N SER A 127 23.15 -17.40 17.80
CA SER A 127 23.62 -18.73 18.17
C SER A 127 23.90 -19.52 16.88
N PRO A 128 24.95 -20.35 16.80
CA PRO A 128 25.38 -20.96 15.55
C PRO A 128 24.23 -21.73 14.89
N VAL A 129 23.80 -21.24 13.73
CA VAL A 129 22.72 -21.86 12.95
C VAL A 129 23.26 -23.13 12.32
N PRO A 130 22.58 -24.29 12.45
CA PRO A 130 22.96 -25.51 11.74
C PRO A 130 22.89 -25.27 10.22
N THR A 131 23.97 -25.57 9.50
CA THR A 131 24.04 -25.50 8.04
C THR A 131 23.11 -26.53 7.41
N LEU A 132 21.85 -26.15 7.19
CA LEU A 132 20.86 -26.96 6.47
C LEU A 132 21.28 -27.12 5.00
N LYS A 133 21.12 -28.32 4.45
CA LYS A 133 21.44 -28.61 3.03
C LYS A 133 20.31 -28.13 2.13
N VAL A 134 20.63 -27.50 1.00
CA VAL A 134 19.61 -27.07 0.02
C VAL A 134 18.97 -28.29 -0.65
N SER A 135 17.65 -28.28 -0.78
CA SER A 135 16.86 -29.33 -1.41
C SER A 135 17.12 -29.41 -2.92
N VAL A 136 17.47 -30.61 -3.39
CA VAL A 136 17.72 -30.89 -4.81
C VAL A 136 16.59 -31.69 -5.47
N ASP A 137 15.82 -32.43 -4.67
CA ASP A 137 14.74 -33.33 -5.08
C ASP A 137 13.35 -32.80 -4.70
N GLY A 138 13.30 -31.65 -4.02
CA GLY A 138 12.05 -31.00 -3.61
C GLY A 138 11.58 -31.44 -2.24
N SER A 139 12.33 -32.26 -1.51
CA SER A 139 12.04 -32.57 -0.11
C SER A 139 12.62 -31.53 0.85
N CYS A 140 11.95 -31.25 1.97
CA CYS A 140 12.45 -30.34 3.01
C CYS A 140 12.17 -30.89 4.41
N GLY A 141 12.77 -30.29 5.44
CA GLY A 141 12.78 -30.84 6.79
C GLY A 141 14.00 -31.74 7.05
N LYS A 142 14.13 -32.24 8.29
CA LYS A 142 15.22 -33.17 8.71
C LYS A 142 16.64 -32.70 8.33
N GLY A 143 16.90 -31.40 8.40
CA GLY A 143 18.20 -30.82 8.03
C GLY A 143 18.33 -30.38 6.56
N VAL A 144 17.24 -30.41 5.79
CA VAL A 144 17.16 -29.96 4.40
C VAL A 144 16.23 -28.74 4.28
N THR A 145 16.63 -27.73 3.52
CA THR A 145 15.92 -26.46 3.33
C THR A 145 15.55 -26.22 1.86
N CYS A 146 14.41 -25.56 1.63
CA CYS A 146 13.99 -25.07 0.33
C CYS A 146 14.63 -23.73 -0.06
N LEU A 147 15.25 -23.02 0.88
CA LEU A 147 15.93 -21.75 0.62
C LEU A 147 17.04 -21.94 -0.43
N GLY A 148 16.95 -21.24 -1.56
CA GLY A 148 17.86 -21.40 -2.70
C GLY A 148 17.61 -22.62 -3.59
N SER A 149 16.52 -23.38 -3.38
CA SER A 149 16.13 -24.47 -4.29
C SER A 149 15.41 -23.93 -5.52
N ARG A 150 15.73 -24.50 -6.70
CA ARG A 150 15.03 -24.21 -7.96
C ARG A 150 13.57 -24.66 -8.00
N LEU A 151 13.16 -25.48 -7.02
CA LEU A 151 11.81 -26.02 -6.90
C LEU A 151 10.88 -25.08 -6.12
N GLY A 152 11.44 -24.03 -5.52
CA GLY A 152 10.73 -23.01 -4.75
C GLY A 152 11.27 -22.89 -3.33
N GLU A 153 11.08 -21.72 -2.72
CA GLU A 153 11.70 -21.37 -1.43
C GLU A 153 10.86 -21.78 -0.22
N CYS A 154 9.61 -22.19 -0.42
CA CYS A 154 8.68 -22.50 0.66
C CYS A 154 8.66 -23.99 0.96
N CYS A 155 8.79 -24.35 2.25
CA CYS A 155 8.65 -25.73 2.69
C CYS A 155 7.22 -25.96 3.19
N SER A 156 6.39 -26.66 2.43
CA SER A 156 5.00 -26.96 2.81
C SER A 156 4.90 -27.81 4.07
N GLN A 157 3.71 -27.88 4.67
CA GLN A 157 3.41 -28.81 5.77
C GLN A 157 3.68 -30.28 5.40
N SER A 158 3.58 -30.62 4.11
CA SER A 158 3.82 -31.95 3.58
C SER A 158 5.31 -32.24 3.35
N SER A 159 6.21 -31.35 3.77
CA SER A 159 7.67 -31.50 3.64
C SER A 159 8.17 -31.50 2.19
N PHE A 160 7.52 -30.71 1.34
CA PHE A 160 7.93 -30.46 -0.05
C PHE A 160 8.16 -28.98 -0.34
N CYS A 161 9.12 -28.70 -1.22
CA CYS A 161 9.46 -27.37 -1.72
C CYS A 161 8.52 -26.94 -2.84
N GLY A 162 8.14 -25.67 -2.82
CA GLY A 162 7.33 -25.03 -3.85
C GLY A 162 7.32 -23.51 -3.70
N SER A 163 6.67 -22.84 -4.65
CA SER A 163 6.52 -21.37 -4.67
C SER A 163 5.07 -20.90 -4.70
N SER A 164 4.09 -21.81 -4.82
CA SER A 164 2.68 -21.41 -4.80
C SER A 164 2.18 -21.22 -3.37
N SER A 165 1.01 -20.61 -3.24
CA SER A 165 0.32 -20.41 -1.95
C SER A 165 0.10 -21.71 -1.18
N ASP A 166 0.00 -22.85 -1.85
CA ASP A 166 -0.16 -24.16 -1.19
C ASP A 166 1.11 -24.59 -0.43
N TYR A 167 2.26 -24.07 -0.84
CA TYR A 167 3.56 -24.33 -0.20
C TYR A 167 3.97 -23.21 0.74
N CYS A 168 3.68 -21.95 0.38
CA CYS A 168 4.09 -20.75 1.11
C CYS A 168 3.09 -20.29 2.15
N GLY A 169 1.83 -20.71 2.03
CA GLY A 169 0.73 -20.35 2.91
C GLY A 169 0.67 -21.17 4.21
N ILE A 170 -0.54 -21.42 4.69
CA ILE A 170 -0.79 -22.05 6.00
C ILE A 170 -0.07 -23.41 6.10
N GLY A 171 0.63 -23.62 7.22
CA GLY A 171 1.39 -24.84 7.48
C GLY A 171 2.80 -24.87 6.88
N CYS A 172 3.23 -23.79 6.21
CA CYS A 172 4.61 -23.66 5.76
C CYS A 172 5.60 -23.68 6.94
N GLN A 173 6.69 -24.43 6.77
CA GLN A 173 7.70 -24.69 7.80
C GLN A 173 8.84 -23.66 7.71
N ASN A 174 8.72 -22.56 8.46
CA ASN A 174 9.71 -21.46 8.50
C ASN A 174 11.15 -21.90 8.84
N ALA A 175 11.34 -23.03 9.53
CA ALA A 175 12.67 -23.58 9.82
C ALA A 175 13.39 -24.13 8.57
N PHE A 176 12.65 -24.39 7.49
CA PHE A 176 13.13 -25.07 6.28
C PHE A 176 12.75 -24.32 4.99
N GLY A 177 12.17 -23.12 5.06
CA GLY A 177 11.73 -22.35 3.88
C GLY A 177 11.23 -20.94 4.22
N ARG A 178 10.93 -20.15 3.18
CA ARG A 178 10.43 -18.77 3.28
C ARG A 178 8.91 -18.73 3.15
N CYS A 179 8.21 -18.65 4.28
CA CYS A 179 6.75 -18.66 4.29
C CYS A 179 6.15 -17.24 4.14
N ASP A 180 4.92 -17.16 3.67
CA ASP A 180 4.19 -15.89 3.56
C ASP A 180 3.93 -15.28 4.95
N LYS A 181 3.80 -13.95 5.04
CA LYS A 181 3.48 -13.28 6.33
C LYS A 181 2.13 -13.69 6.92
N THR A 182 1.25 -14.28 6.09
CA THR A 182 -0.02 -14.91 6.48
C THR A 182 0.12 -16.39 6.88
N ALA A 183 1.30 -16.97 6.70
CA ALA A 183 1.65 -18.34 7.11
C ALA A 183 2.17 -18.36 8.55
N ILE A 184 1.29 -18.03 9.50
CA ILE A 184 1.58 -18.30 10.91
C ILE A 184 1.23 -19.77 11.19
N ASN A 185 2.24 -20.56 11.56
CA ASN A 185 2.05 -21.93 12.01
C ASN A 185 1.10 -21.97 13.24
N PRO A 186 0.15 -22.93 13.29
CA PRO A 186 -0.76 -23.11 14.41
C PRO A 186 0.00 -23.77 15.57
N GLY A 187 0.78 -22.98 16.30
CA GLY A 187 1.72 -23.48 17.31
C GLY A 187 1.70 -22.74 18.64
N THR A 188 0.81 -21.79 18.86
CA THR A 188 0.54 -21.20 20.18
C THR A 188 -0.83 -20.54 20.12
N ASN A 189 -1.79 -21.02 20.91
CA ASN A 189 -3.11 -20.43 21.21
C ASN A 189 -3.41 -19.13 20.44
N LEU A 190 -3.91 -19.26 19.20
CA LEU A 190 -4.30 -18.12 18.38
C LEU A 190 -5.79 -17.84 18.57
N PRO A 191 -6.20 -16.55 18.68
CA PRO A 191 -7.60 -16.16 18.57
C PRO A 191 -8.23 -16.67 17.26
N PRO A 192 -9.57 -16.81 17.18
CA PRO A 192 -10.25 -17.54 16.11
C PRO A 192 -9.80 -17.05 14.72
N ALA A 193 -9.66 -18.00 13.77
CA ALA A 193 -9.35 -17.73 12.37
C ALA A 193 -10.15 -16.53 11.85
N GLY A 194 -9.45 -15.53 11.33
CA GLY A 194 -10.08 -14.35 10.77
C GLY A 194 -11.11 -14.73 9.69
N PRO A 195 -12.18 -13.94 9.54
CA PRO A 195 -13.25 -14.25 8.59
C PRO A 195 -12.75 -14.29 7.13
N LYS A 196 -13.25 -15.25 6.33
CA LYS A 196 -12.94 -15.43 4.90
C LYS A 196 -13.44 -14.24 4.08
N VAL A 197 -12.72 -13.78 3.05
CA VAL A 197 -13.17 -12.64 2.22
C VAL A 197 -14.42 -13.00 1.41
N SER A 198 -15.38 -12.07 1.35
CA SER A 198 -16.65 -12.21 0.64
C SER A 198 -16.48 -12.23 -0.87
N VAL A 199 -17.08 -13.25 -1.50
CA VAL A 199 -17.04 -13.47 -2.96
C VAL A 199 -18.39 -13.20 -3.64
N ASP A 200 -19.46 -13.04 -2.86
CA ASP A 200 -20.83 -12.84 -3.33
C ASP A 200 -21.49 -11.58 -2.75
N GLY A 201 -20.74 -10.80 -1.96
CA GLY A 201 -21.21 -9.59 -1.31
C GLY A 201 -21.90 -9.82 0.03
N SER A 202 -21.96 -11.05 0.54
CA SER A 202 -22.45 -11.34 1.90
C SER A 202 -21.33 -11.28 2.95
N CYS A 203 -21.66 -10.92 4.19
CA CYS A 203 -20.71 -10.88 5.31
C CYS A 203 -21.33 -11.37 6.62
N GLY A 204 -20.52 -11.53 7.67
CA GLY A 204 -20.93 -12.21 8.90
C GLY A 204 -20.67 -13.72 8.85
N ASN A 205 -21.00 -14.45 9.92
CA ASN A 205 -20.79 -15.91 10.03
C ASN A 205 -19.37 -16.38 9.63
N GLY A 206 -18.34 -15.58 9.96
CA GLY A 206 -16.97 -15.91 9.57
C GLY A 206 -16.61 -15.50 8.14
N VAL A 207 -17.38 -14.61 7.51
CA VAL A 207 -17.11 -13.99 6.21
C VAL A 207 -16.93 -12.47 6.38
N SER A 208 -15.91 -11.89 5.74
CA SER A 208 -15.45 -10.50 5.84
C SER A 208 -15.59 -9.77 4.50
N CYS A 209 -15.89 -8.48 4.56
CA CYS A 209 -15.88 -7.59 3.41
C CYS A 209 -14.50 -7.02 3.07
N SER A 210 -13.54 -7.07 4.00
CA SER A 210 -12.21 -6.47 3.79
C SER A 210 -11.48 -7.09 2.59
N GLY A 211 -11.22 -6.29 1.57
CA GLY A 211 -10.60 -6.69 0.29
C GLY A 211 -11.57 -7.23 -0.75
N SER A 212 -12.88 -7.13 -0.53
CA SER A 212 -13.91 -7.59 -1.46
C SER A 212 -14.21 -6.53 -2.54
N THR A 213 -14.58 -6.98 -3.74
CA THR A 213 -14.99 -6.09 -4.85
C THR A 213 -16.30 -5.36 -4.58
N PHE A 214 -17.08 -5.82 -3.60
CA PHE A 214 -18.34 -5.19 -3.20
C PHE A 214 -18.15 -4.02 -2.22
N GLY A 215 -16.93 -3.85 -1.67
CA GLY A 215 -16.59 -2.84 -0.68
C GLY A 215 -16.23 -3.43 0.67
N ASP A 216 -15.51 -2.66 1.49
CA ASP A 216 -14.85 -3.16 2.71
C ASP A 216 -15.76 -3.19 3.95
N CYS A 217 -16.94 -2.58 3.88
CA CYS A 217 -17.82 -2.40 5.04
C CYS A 217 -18.91 -3.46 5.08
N CYS A 218 -19.06 -4.14 6.22
CA CYS A 218 -20.15 -5.07 6.46
C CYS A 218 -21.32 -4.33 7.12
N SER A 219 -22.42 -4.12 6.40
CA SER A 219 -23.61 -3.46 6.94
C SER A 219 -24.29 -4.31 8.02
N ARG A 220 -25.20 -3.70 8.81
CA ARG A 220 -26.07 -4.43 9.76
C ARG A 220 -26.88 -5.56 9.12
N ASN A 221 -27.11 -5.48 7.81
CA ASN A 221 -27.89 -6.44 7.05
C ASN A 221 -27.04 -7.55 6.42
N ASN A 222 -25.79 -7.72 6.84
CA ASN A 222 -24.89 -8.78 6.36
C ASN A 222 -24.52 -8.67 4.86
N PHE A 223 -24.45 -7.44 4.35
CA PHE A 223 -23.97 -7.17 2.99
C PHE A 223 -22.75 -6.25 2.99
N CYS A 224 -21.84 -6.51 2.06
CA CYS A 224 -20.67 -5.69 1.76
C CYS A 224 -21.03 -4.47 0.92
N GLY A 225 -20.36 -3.36 1.21
CA GLY A 225 -20.53 -2.09 0.52
C GLY A 225 -19.45 -1.09 0.89
N SER A 226 -19.38 0.01 0.15
CA SER A 226 -18.47 1.13 0.45
C SER A 226 -19.19 2.44 0.77
N SER A 227 -20.53 2.47 0.69
CA SER A 227 -21.28 3.70 0.94
C SER A 227 -21.51 3.94 2.44
N PRO A 228 -21.82 5.17 2.87
CA PRO A 228 -22.10 5.48 4.28
C PRO A 228 -23.20 4.61 4.91
N ALA A 229 -24.16 4.12 4.12
CA ALA A 229 -25.20 3.20 4.59
C ALA A 229 -24.64 1.83 5.04
N TYR A 230 -23.49 1.42 4.50
CA TYR A 230 -22.79 0.18 4.86
C TYR A 230 -21.70 0.42 5.89
N CYS A 231 -21.00 1.55 5.77
CA CYS A 231 -19.81 1.83 6.56
C CYS A 231 -20.09 2.53 7.89
N SER A 232 -21.22 3.22 8.06
CA SER A 232 -21.50 3.95 9.28
C SER A 232 -21.74 3.00 10.47
N VAL A 233 -20.95 3.16 11.53
CA VAL A 233 -21.22 2.47 12.81
C VAL A 233 -22.58 2.85 13.40
N ASP A 234 -23.08 4.06 13.15
CA ASP A 234 -24.42 4.48 13.60
C ASP A 234 -25.54 3.76 12.83
N GLN A 235 -25.26 3.32 11.60
CA GLN A 235 -26.16 2.45 10.81
C GLN A 235 -25.91 0.95 11.08
N GLY A 236 -25.06 0.62 12.05
CA GLY A 236 -24.81 -0.74 12.49
C GLY A 236 -23.80 -1.51 11.66
N CYS A 237 -22.81 -0.82 11.07
CA CYS A 237 -21.67 -1.48 10.45
C CYS A 237 -20.97 -2.45 11.44
N GLN A 238 -20.67 -3.66 10.96
CA GLN A 238 -20.13 -4.77 11.74
C GLN A 238 -18.59 -4.83 11.63
N GLY A 239 -17.90 -4.16 12.55
CA GLY A 239 -16.43 -4.03 12.53
C GLY A 239 -15.65 -5.35 12.66
N GLN A 240 -16.30 -6.44 13.06
CA GLN A 240 -15.69 -7.79 13.07
C GLN A 240 -15.59 -8.41 11.67
N PHE A 241 -16.42 -7.96 10.74
CA PHE A 241 -16.56 -8.51 9.38
C PHE A 241 -16.29 -7.47 8.29
N GLY A 242 -15.76 -6.30 8.64
CA GLY A 242 -15.45 -5.24 7.68
C GLY A 242 -14.87 -3.99 8.35
N THR A 243 -14.50 -3.01 7.55
CA THR A 243 -13.92 -1.74 8.00
C THR A 243 -15.01 -0.68 8.12
N CYS A 244 -15.42 -0.37 9.35
CA CYS A 244 -16.45 0.64 9.58
C CYS A 244 -15.87 2.06 9.68
N ALA A 245 -16.57 3.01 9.08
CA ALA A 245 -16.34 4.43 9.31
C ALA A 245 -16.61 4.75 10.79
N LYS A 246 -15.71 5.49 11.42
CA LYS A 246 -15.92 5.99 12.78
C LYS A 246 -17.20 6.83 12.82
N SER A 247 -17.92 6.81 13.94
CA SER A 247 -19.08 7.69 14.15
C SER A 247 -18.56 9.12 14.23
N GLN A 248 -18.51 9.84 13.11
CA GLN A 248 -18.35 11.28 13.15
C GLN A 248 -19.74 11.86 13.33
N LYS A 249 -20.09 12.17 14.59
CA LYS A 249 -21.38 12.78 14.91
C LYS A 249 -21.43 14.16 14.27
N VAL A 250 -22.54 14.49 13.61
CA VAL A 250 -22.75 15.86 13.11
C VAL A 250 -22.98 16.78 14.31
N SER A 251 -22.28 17.90 14.35
CA SER A 251 -22.37 18.88 15.44
C SER A 251 -23.79 19.43 15.57
N THR A 252 -24.38 19.27 16.76
CA THR A 252 -25.71 19.78 17.12
C THR A 252 -25.67 21.01 18.02
N ASP A 253 -24.49 21.39 18.51
CA ASP A 253 -24.25 22.51 19.42
C ASP A 253 -23.22 23.52 18.88
N GLY A 254 -22.69 23.30 17.67
CA GLY A 254 -21.72 24.16 17.02
C GLY A 254 -20.28 23.85 17.39
N ILE A 255 -20.01 22.81 18.18
CA ILE A 255 -18.66 22.36 18.55
C ILE A 255 -18.23 21.22 17.62
N CYS A 256 -16.97 21.20 17.20
CA CYS A 256 -16.39 20.17 16.34
C CYS A 256 -15.05 19.65 16.86
N GLY A 257 -14.56 18.56 16.30
CA GLY A 257 -13.30 17.95 16.70
C GLY A 257 -13.11 16.55 16.15
N PRO A 258 -12.21 15.73 16.73
CA PRO A 258 -11.83 14.42 16.18
C PRO A 258 -12.99 13.46 15.93
N ASP A 259 -14.02 13.52 16.79
CA ASP A 259 -15.18 12.62 16.77
C ASP A 259 -16.50 13.33 16.36
N VAL A 260 -16.45 14.64 16.08
CA VAL A 260 -17.62 15.47 15.76
C VAL A 260 -17.34 16.33 14.54
N THR A 261 -18.13 16.16 13.47
CA THR A 261 -18.00 16.88 12.20
C THR A 261 -19.00 18.03 12.05
N CYS A 262 -18.60 19.08 11.36
CA CYS A 262 -19.48 20.19 10.97
C CYS A 262 -20.25 19.89 9.67
N GLN A 263 -19.85 18.88 8.90
CA GLN A 263 -20.47 18.59 7.60
C GLN A 263 -21.94 18.19 7.78
N GLY A 264 -22.86 19.01 7.25
CA GLY A 264 -24.31 18.86 7.41
C GLY A 264 -24.90 19.54 8.65
N SER A 265 -24.09 20.26 9.44
CA SER A 265 -24.55 21.02 10.59
C SER A 265 -25.21 22.34 10.18
N ILE A 266 -26.21 22.78 10.95
CA ILE A 266 -26.86 24.09 10.76
C ILE A 266 -25.92 25.27 11.03
N TYR A 267 -24.82 25.05 11.76
CA TYR A 267 -23.84 26.07 12.09
C TYR A 267 -22.83 26.32 10.96
N GLY A 268 -22.83 25.46 9.93
CA GLY A 268 -21.90 25.51 8.80
C GLY A 268 -21.06 24.25 8.67
N ASN A 269 -20.41 24.08 7.53
CA ASN A 269 -19.68 22.84 7.18
C ASN A 269 -18.19 22.87 7.55
N CYS A 270 -17.65 24.01 7.98
CA CYS A 270 -16.23 24.17 8.28
C CYS A 270 -16.00 24.05 9.79
N CYS A 271 -14.96 23.32 10.19
CA CYS A 271 -14.51 23.24 11.58
C CYS A 271 -13.26 24.11 11.74
N SER A 272 -13.35 25.20 12.50
CA SER A 272 -12.23 26.12 12.72
C SER A 272 -11.08 25.48 13.53
N GLY A 273 -9.92 26.14 13.53
CA GLY A 273 -8.81 25.76 14.41
C GLY A 273 -9.13 25.83 15.91
N HIS A 274 -10.26 26.46 16.26
CA HIS A 274 -10.75 26.61 17.62
C HIS A 274 -11.90 25.67 17.98
N ASN A 275 -12.15 24.61 17.19
CA ASN A 275 -13.18 23.59 17.47
C ASN A 275 -14.63 24.10 17.39
N PHE A 276 -14.89 25.10 16.55
CA PHE A 276 -16.24 25.58 16.28
C PHE A 276 -16.64 25.42 14.82
N CYS A 277 -17.91 25.12 14.58
CA CYS A 277 -18.52 25.07 13.27
C CYS A 277 -18.88 26.46 12.75
N GLY A 278 -18.66 26.69 11.45
CA GLY A 278 -18.98 27.95 10.79
C GLY A 278 -18.96 27.86 9.27
N THR A 279 -19.24 29.00 8.63
CA THR A 279 -19.29 29.15 7.17
C THR A 279 -18.37 30.23 6.62
N SER A 280 -17.81 31.10 7.48
CA SER A 280 -16.96 32.21 7.03
C SER A 280 -15.49 31.77 6.85
N ASP A 281 -14.72 32.62 6.18
CA ASP A 281 -13.28 32.48 5.99
C ASP A 281 -12.49 32.22 7.29
N GLU A 282 -12.96 32.72 8.43
CA GLU A 282 -12.35 32.46 9.75
C GLU A 282 -12.40 30.98 10.12
N TYR A 283 -13.45 30.28 9.69
CA TYR A 283 -13.66 28.85 9.97
C TYR A 283 -13.13 27.96 8.85
N CYS A 284 -13.25 28.42 7.60
CA CYS A 284 -13.04 27.58 6.42
C CYS A 284 -11.63 27.64 5.86
N LYS A 285 -10.88 28.74 6.06
CA LYS A 285 -9.54 28.88 5.49
C LYS A 285 -8.55 27.94 6.17
N PRO A 286 -7.79 27.14 5.41
CA PRO A 286 -6.66 26.37 5.95
C PRO A 286 -5.66 27.25 6.71
N ALA A 287 -5.44 28.48 6.25
CA ALA A 287 -4.57 29.46 6.90
C ALA A 287 -5.02 29.85 8.33
N ASN A 288 -6.31 29.72 8.64
CA ASN A 288 -6.89 29.98 9.96
C ASN A 288 -7.04 28.69 10.78
N GLY A 289 -6.43 27.57 10.34
CA GLY A 289 -6.42 26.31 11.07
C GLY A 289 -7.67 25.44 10.87
N CYS A 290 -8.40 25.60 9.76
CA CYS A 290 -9.54 24.73 9.46
C CYS A 290 -9.17 23.23 9.49
N GLN A 291 -10.00 22.42 10.15
CA GLN A 291 -9.76 21.00 10.40
C GLN A 291 -10.40 20.13 9.32
N LEU A 292 -9.59 19.65 8.37
CA LEU A 292 -10.03 18.78 7.27
C LEU A 292 -10.62 17.43 7.72
N ALA A 293 -10.29 16.97 8.92
CA ALA A 293 -10.87 15.75 9.47
C ALA A 293 -12.31 15.93 9.98
N SER A 294 -12.74 17.17 10.22
CA SER A 294 -13.97 17.51 10.95
C SER A 294 -14.83 18.56 10.22
N GLY A 295 -14.44 18.98 9.02
CA GLY A 295 -15.15 19.96 8.21
C GLY A 295 -14.55 20.16 6.82
N ILE A 296 -15.23 20.95 5.99
CA ILE A 296 -14.86 21.22 4.59
C ILE A 296 -14.08 22.54 4.51
N CYS A 297 -12.76 22.47 4.36
CA CYS A 297 -11.88 23.63 4.29
C CYS A 297 -11.66 24.11 2.84
N HIS A 298 -11.65 25.42 2.62
CA HIS A 298 -11.45 26.06 1.31
C HIS A 298 -10.84 27.46 1.43
#